data_AF-A0A0G0KBP3-F1
#
_entry.id   AF-A0A0G0KBP3-F1
#
_cell.length_a   1.000
_cell.length_b   1.000
_cell.length_c   1.000
_cell.angle_alpha   90.00
_cell.angle_beta   90.00
_cell.angle_gamma   90.00
#
_symmetry.space_group_name_H-M   'P 1'
#
loop_
_entity.id
_entity.type
_entity.pdbx_description
1 polymer ?
#
loop_
_entity_poly.entity_id
_entity_poly.type
_entity_poly.pdbx_seq_one_letter_code
_entity_poly.pdbx_strand_id
1 'polypeptide(L)'
;MINRYKQGITTVELLIVIVVLGIIFSIVFPQFSKIRENQVLKNGVADVLSSINKARSQTLSSLNSSEYGVRFESDKVIIFKGKVFSDVDPTNEIINITMPANITNTTLRYVF
;
A
#
# COMPACT_ATOMS: atom_id res chain seq x y z
N MET A 1 49.54 -9.84 39.41
CA MET A 1 49.81 -9.15 38.12
C MET A 1 48.52 -9.18 37.31
N ILE A 2 47.83 -8.04 37.16
CA ILE A 2 46.58 -7.97 36.37
C ILE A 2 46.91 -7.21 35.09
N ASN A 3 47.13 -7.96 34.00
CA ASN A 3 47.39 -7.39 32.68
C ASN A 3 46.08 -6.83 32.11
N ARG A 4 45.93 -5.51 32.12
CA ARG A 4 44.77 -4.82 31.51
C ARG A 4 45.07 -4.65 30.03
N TYR A 5 44.50 -5.50 29.18
CA TYR A 5 44.40 -5.23 27.76
C TYR A 5 43.57 -3.94 27.58
N LYS A 6 44.25 -2.80 27.43
CA LYS A 6 43.61 -1.58 26.94
C LYS A 6 43.44 -1.72 25.43
N GLN A 7 42.42 -2.43 25.00
CA GLN A 7 41.99 -2.43 23.61
C GLN A 7 41.13 -1.18 23.39
N GLY A 8 41.77 -0.08 22.97
CA GLY A 8 41.08 1.09 22.47
C GLY A 8 40.76 0.90 20.99
N ILE A 9 39.53 1.23 20.58
CA ILE A 9 39.17 1.35 19.16
C ILE A 9 40.10 2.38 18.52
N THR A 10 40.74 2.00 17.42
CA THR A 10 41.59 2.92 16.66
C THR A 10 40.74 3.76 15.70
N THR A 11 41.17 4.99 15.40
CA THR A 11 40.48 5.84 14.41
C THR A 11 40.38 5.17 13.04
N VAL A 12 41.41 4.38 12.66
CA VAL A 12 41.44 3.63 11.40
C VAL A 12 40.39 2.53 11.38
N GLU A 13 40.23 1.80 12.47
CA GLU A 13 39.20 0.76 12.60
C GLU A 13 37.79 1.32 12.45
N LEU A 14 37.51 2.49 13.05
CA LEU A 14 36.24 3.18 12.86
C LEU A 14 35.99 3.55 11.39
N LEU A 15 37.03 4.00 10.69
CA LEU A 15 36.96 4.38 9.28
C LEU A 15 36.61 3.17 8.40
N ILE A 16 37.23 2.02 8.67
CA ILE A 16 36.93 0.75 7.97
C ILE A 16 35.47 0.32 8.24
N VAL A 17 34.99 0.41 9.49
CA VAL A 17 33.60 0.07 9.83
C VAL A 17 32.61 0.95 9.08
N ILE A 18 32.86 2.26 8.98
CA ILE A 18 31.99 3.19 8.23
C ILE A 18 31.96 2.82 6.74
N VAL A 19 33.10 2.47 6.15
CA VAL A 19 33.17 2.04 4.74
C VAL A 19 32.36 0.77 4.51
N VAL A 20 32.51 -0.23 5.38
CA VAL A 20 31.76 -1.50 5.29
C VAL A 20 30.26 -1.25 5.46
N LEU A 21 29.85 -0.41 6.42
CA LEU A 21 28.45 -0.03 6.60
C LEU A 21 27.90 0.71 5.37
N GLY A 22 28.69 1.61 4.77
CA GLY A 22 28.32 2.31 3.55
C GLY A 22 28.02 1.36 2.38
N ILE A 23 28.85 0.33 2.20
CA ILE A 23 28.65 -0.69 1.16
C ILE A 23 27.35 -1.46 1.43
N ILE A 24 27.11 -1.88 2.66
CA ILE A 24 25.88 -2.61 3.05
C ILE A 24 24.64 -1.74 2.79
N PHE A 25 24.64 -0.49 3.26
CA PHE A 25 23.51 0.41 3.08
C PHE A 25 23.21 0.70 1.61
N SER A 26 24.24 0.84 0.77
CA SER A 26 24.07 1.05 -0.66
C SER A 26 23.26 -0.05 -1.36
N ILE A 27 23.26 -1.28 -0.83
CA ILE A 27 22.52 -2.41 -1.38
C ILE A 27 21.13 -2.52 -0.75
N VAL A 28 21.04 -2.33 0.57
CA VAL A 28 19.80 -2.53 1.34
C VAL A 28 18.73 -1.48 1.00
N PHE A 29 19.10 -0.19 0.95
CA PHE A 29 18.14 0.89 0.70
C PHE A 29 17.35 0.76 -0.63
N PRO A 30 17.98 0.53 -1.80
CA PRO A 30 17.24 0.37 -3.04
C PRO A 30 16.38 -0.90 -3.05
N GLN A 31 16.86 -1.99 -2.43
CA GLN A 31 16.09 -3.23 -2.34
C GLN A 31 14.83 -3.08 -1.48
N PHE A 32 14.94 -2.38 -0.35
CA PHE A 32 13.80 -2.10 0.52
C PHE A 32 12.74 -1.25 -0.19
N SER A 33 13.17 -0.24 -0.95
CA SER A 33 12.25 0.63 -1.70
C SER A 33 11.43 -0.15 -2.73
N LYS A 34 12.06 -1.04 -3.50
CA LYS A 34 11.38 -1.92 -4.47
C LYS A 34 10.41 -2.90 -3.80
N ILE A 35 10.78 -3.46 -2.65
CA ILE A 35 9.89 -4.36 -1.89
C ILE A 35 8.66 -3.59 -1.42
N ARG A 36 8.86 -2.39 -0.88
CA ARG A 36 7.76 -1.52 -0.44
C ARG A 36 6.83 -1.16 -1.59
N GLU A 37 7.35 -0.73 -2.73
CA GLU A 37 6.55 -0.41 -3.93
C GLU A 37 5.68 -1.60 -4.36
N ASN A 38 6.27 -2.79 -4.47
CA ASN A 38 5.55 -4.00 -4.86
C ASN A 38 4.49 -4.40 -3.84
N GLN A 39 4.80 -4.29 -2.54
CA GLN A 39 3.84 -4.64 -1.50
C GLN A 39 2.66 -3.67 -1.48
N VAL A 40 2.93 -2.37 -1.63
CA VAL A 40 1.89 -1.34 -1.70
C VAL A 40 1.01 -1.54 -2.94
N LEU A 41 1.59 -1.86 -4.10
CA LEU A 41 0.84 -2.19 -5.30
C LEU A 41 -0.08 -3.42 -5.11
N LYS A 42 0.46 -4.51 -4.54
CA LYS A 42 -0.32 -5.72 -4.26
C LYS A 42 -1.48 -5.45 -3.30
N ASN A 43 -1.23 -4.68 -2.25
CA ASN A 43 -2.28 -4.29 -1.30
C ASN A 43 -3.35 -3.45 -2.00
N GLY A 44 -2.97 -2.43 -2.78
CA GLY A 44 -3.93 -1.62 -3.52
C GLY A 44 -4.79 -2.44 -4.49
N VAL A 45 -4.21 -3.43 -5.19
CA VAL A 45 -4.97 -4.36 -6.03
C VAL A 45 -5.93 -5.22 -5.19
N ALA A 46 -5.49 -5.72 -4.04
CA ALA A 46 -6.32 -6.50 -3.13
C ALA A 46 -7.48 -5.67 -2.56
N ASP A 47 -7.23 -4.41 -2.22
CA ASP A 47 -8.22 -3.46 -1.71
C ASP A 47 -9.29 -3.14 -2.76
N VAL A 48 -8.86 -2.89 -4.01
CA VAL A 48 -9.75 -2.69 -5.16
C VAL A 48 -10.63 -3.93 -5.38
N LEU A 49 -10.01 -5.12 -5.43
CA LEU A 49 -10.73 -6.38 -5.65
C LEU A 49 -11.70 -6.69 -4.51
N SER A 50 -11.27 -6.47 -3.26
CA SER A 50 -12.09 -6.62 -2.07
C SER A 50 -13.31 -5.71 -2.12
N SER A 51 -13.12 -4.45 -2.52
CA SER A 51 -14.20 -3.46 -2.64
C SER A 51 -15.25 -3.88 -3.68
N ILE A 52 -14.81 -4.36 -4.85
CA ILE A 52 -15.70 -4.89 -5.90
C ILE A 52 -16.46 -6.12 -5.40
N ASN A 53 -15.77 -7.08 -4.80
CA ASN A 53 -16.39 -8.30 -4.28
C ASN A 53 -17.40 -8.01 -3.16
N LYS A 54 -17.08 -7.04 -2.30
CA LYS A 54 -17.96 -6.58 -1.24
C LYS A 54 -19.23 -5.93 -1.81
N ALA A 55 -19.10 -4.97 -2.72
CA ALA A 55 -20.24 -4.33 -3.38
C ALA A 55 -21.13 -5.36 -4.12
N ARG A 56 -20.51 -6.33 -4.81
CA ARG A 56 -21.22 -7.44 -5.46
C ARG A 56 -21.97 -8.30 -4.45
N SER A 57 -21.33 -8.68 -3.35
CA SER A 57 -21.95 -9.49 -2.29
C SER A 57 -23.12 -8.76 -1.63
N GLN A 58 -22.96 -7.46 -1.33
CA GLN A 58 -24.02 -6.62 -0.77
C GLN A 58 -25.21 -6.47 -1.73
N THR A 59 -24.96 -6.31 -3.03
CA THR A 59 -26.01 -6.28 -4.06
C THR A 59 -26.74 -7.64 -4.16
N LEU A 60 -25.99 -8.75 -4.22
CA LEU A 60 -26.58 -10.08 -4.39
C LEU A 60 -27.41 -10.51 -3.18
N SER A 61 -26.96 -10.12 -1.97
CA SER A 61 -27.72 -10.33 -0.74
C SER A 61 -28.89 -9.37 -0.58
N SER A 62 -29.08 -8.41 -1.50
CA SER A 62 -30.05 -7.32 -1.38
C SER A 62 -29.95 -6.64 -0.02
N LEU A 63 -28.70 -6.37 0.43
CA LEU A 63 -28.46 -5.74 1.71
C LEU A 63 -29.21 -4.40 1.76
N ASN A 64 -30.04 -4.19 2.78
CA ASN A 64 -30.93 -3.03 2.88
C ASN A 64 -31.86 -2.81 1.66
N SER A 65 -32.21 -3.88 0.92
CA SER A 65 -33.01 -3.84 -0.30
C SER A 65 -32.47 -2.87 -1.35
N SER A 66 -31.15 -2.85 -1.54
CA SER A 66 -30.49 -1.90 -2.44
C SER A 66 -29.34 -2.53 -3.22
N GLU A 67 -29.04 -1.89 -4.35
CA GLU A 67 -27.86 -2.16 -5.15
C GLU A 67 -26.65 -1.40 -4.58
N TYR A 68 -25.45 -1.89 -4.83
CA TYR A 68 -24.20 -1.28 -4.39
C TYR A 68 -23.23 -1.13 -5.55
N GLY A 69 -22.63 0.05 -5.67
CA GLY A 69 -21.67 0.41 -6.70
C GLY A 69 -20.28 0.67 -6.12
N VAL A 70 -19.29 0.72 -7.00
CA VAL A 70 -17.91 1.10 -6.66
C VAL A 70 -17.47 2.25 -7.55
N ARG A 71 -16.90 3.29 -6.94
CA ARG A 71 -16.26 4.42 -7.61
C ARG A 71 -14.76 4.38 -7.36
N PHE A 72 -13.99 4.55 -8.43
CA PHE A 72 -12.54 4.64 -8.36
C PHE A 72 -12.11 6.09 -8.44
N GLU A 73 -11.25 6.49 -7.51
CA GLU A 73 -10.52 7.76 -7.52
C GLU A 73 -9.03 7.47 -7.43
N SER A 74 -8.18 8.47 -7.70
CA SER A 74 -6.74 8.23 -7.84
C SER A 74 -6.09 7.64 -6.58
N ASP A 75 -6.61 7.98 -5.40
CA ASP A 75 -6.05 7.68 -4.09
C ASP A 75 -7.00 6.86 -3.20
N LYS A 76 -8.18 6.48 -3.71
CA LYS A 76 -9.18 5.74 -2.94
C LYS A 76 -10.21 5.04 -3.82
N VAL A 77 -10.86 4.05 -3.21
CA VAL A 77 -12.00 3.32 -3.75
C VAL A 77 -13.17 3.56 -2.82
N ILE A 78 -14.32 3.92 -3.37
CA ILE A 78 -15.51 4.23 -2.59
C ILE A 78 -16.61 3.23 -2.95
N ILE A 79 -17.11 2.49 -1.97
CA ILE A 79 -18.32 1.68 -2.11
C ILE A 79 -19.50 2.56 -1.72
N PHE A 80 -20.50 2.67 -2.60
CA PHE A 80 -21.68 3.50 -2.37
C PHE A 80 -22.96 2.69 -2.57
N LYS A 81 -24.04 3.13 -1.92
CA LYS A 81 -25.36 2.52 -2.02
C LYS A 81 -26.17 3.17 -3.15
N GLY A 82 -26.90 2.36 -3.90
CA GLY A 82 -27.76 2.79 -5.01
C GLY A 82 -27.06 2.82 -6.37
N LYS A 83 -27.78 3.32 -7.38
CA LYS A 83 -27.33 3.37 -8.78
C LYS A 83 -26.46 4.57 -9.12
N VAL A 84 -26.55 5.64 -8.32
CA VAL A 84 -25.90 6.92 -8.58
C VAL A 84 -25.07 7.27 -7.36
N PHE A 85 -23.79 7.57 -7.59
CA PHE A 85 -22.87 8.00 -6.56
C PHE A 85 -23.22 9.42 -6.07
N SER A 86 -23.15 9.61 -4.75
CA SER A 86 -23.24 10.92 -4.09
C SER A 86 -22.10 11.05 -3.09
N ASP A 87 -21.29 12.10 -3.21
CA ASP A 87 -20.10 12.31 -2.37
C ASP A 87 -20.45 12.64 -0.90
N VAL A 88 -21.65 13.17 -0.68
CA VAL A 88 -22.14 13.57 0.66
C VAL A 88 -22.91 12.45 1.38
N ASP A 89 -23.03 11.26 0.78
CA ASP A 89 -23.76 10.16 1.39
C ASP A 89 -22.97 9.55 2.56
N PRO A 90 -23.52 9.53 3.79
CA PRO A 90 -22.83 8.99 4.96
C PRO A 90 -22.67 7.46 4.92
N THR A 91 -23.36 6.78 4.00
CA THR A 91 -23.24 5.33 3.81
C THR A 91 -22.05 4.93 2.94
N ASN A 92 -21.34 5.91 2.37
CA ASN A 92 -20.13 5.68 1.59
C ASN A 92 -19.03 5.05 2.45
N GLU A 93 -18.49 3.93 1.98
CA GLU A 93 -17.34 3.29 2.59
C GLU A 93 -16.09 3.63 1.76
N ILE A 94 -15.13 4.31 2.40
CA ILE A 94 -13.91 4.79 1.74
C ILE A 94 -12.75 3.85 2.09
N ILE A 95 -12.17 3.25 1.05
CA ILE A 95 -10.93 2.48 1.14
C ILE A 95 -9.80 3.30 0.52
N ASN A 96 -8.86 3.79 1.34
CA ASN A 96 -7.74 4.59 0.87
C ASN A 96 -6.63 3.72 0.26
N ILE A 97 -6.09 4.12 -0.88
CA ILE A 97 -4.92 3.53 -1.51
C ILE A 97 -3.68 4.25 -1.00
N THR A 98 -2.70 3.48 -0.54
CA THR A 98 -1.47 4.02 0.03
C THR A 98 -0.45 4.36 -1.07
N MET A 99 0.20 5.52 -0.96
CA MET A 99 1.32 5.91 -1.84
C MET A 99 2.49 4.91 -1.71
N PRO A 100 3.17 4.50 -2.81
CA PRO A 100 3.19 5.10 -4.15
C PRO A 100 2.21 4.51 -5.17
N ALA A 101 1.25 3.67 -4.77
CA ALA A 101 0.26 3.17 -5.71
C ALA A 101 -0.87 4.19 -5.90
N ASN A 102 -1.24 4.42 -7.17
CA ASN A 102 -2.38 5.27 -7.55
C ASN A 102 -3.22 4.53 -8.59
N ILE A 103 -4.53 4.80 -8.60
CA ILE A 103 -5.45 4.31 -9.63
C ILE A 103 -5.46 5.33 -10.78
N THR A 104 -5.18 4.88 -12.00
CA THR A 104 -5.34 5.72 -13.19
C THR A 104 -6.77 5.61 -13.72
N ASN A 105 -7.20 6.57 -14.55
CA ASN A 105 -8.52 6.51 -15.17
C ASN A 105 -8.67 5.19 -15.95
N THR A 106 -9.53 4.29 -15.45
CA THR A 106 -9.84 3.04 -16.13
C THR A 106 -11.23 3.14 -16.72
N THR A 107 -11.37 2.82 -18.01
CA THR A 107 -12.67 2.49 -18.59
C THR A 107 -12.81 0.98 -18.51
N LEU A 108 -13.77 0.48 -17.72
CA LEU A 108 -14.07 -0.94 -17.71
C LEU A 108 -14.59 -1.32 -19.09
N ARG A 109 -13.81 -2.09 -19.85
CA ARG A 109 -14.24 -2.62 -21.14
C ARG A 109 -15.41 -3.57 -20.88
N TYR A 110 -16.61 -3.15 -21.24
CA TYR A 110 -17.79 -4.00 -21.24
C TYR A 110 -17.58 -5.08 -22.30
N VAL A 111 -17.34 -6.33 -21.89
CA VAL A 111 -17.32 -7.48 -22.81
C VAL A 111 -18.71 -8.07 -22.75
N PHE A 112 -19.48 -7.83 -23.82
CA PHE A 112 -20.74 -8.53 -24.10
C PHE A 112 -20.43 -9.92 -24.67
#